data_AF-J9DK43-F1
#
_entry.id   AF-J9DK43-F1
#
_cell.length_a   1.000
_cell.length_b   1.000
_cell.length_c   1.000
_cell.angle_alpha   90.00
_cell.angle_beta   90.00
_cell.angle_gamma   90.00
#
_symmetry.space_group_name_H-M   'P 1'
#
loop_
_entity.id
_entity.type
_entity.pdbx_description
1 polymer ?
#
loop_
_entity_poly.entity_id
_entity_poly.type
_entity_poly.pdbx_seq_one_letter_code
_entity_poly.pdbx_strand_id
1 'polypeptide(L)' 'SVAFFSQVDIDRVLRKEVNLVCTTPSGECIPPGEALDMNAILMKTGGTLKKVANASFTANMADQQQIALGKM' A
#
# COMPACT_ATOMS: atom_id res chain seq x y z
N SER A 1 -15.19 12.80 15.07
CA SER A 1 -13.80 12.32 15.18
C SER A 1 -13.53 11.43 13.99
N VAL A 2 -12.41 11.62 13.29
CA VAL A 2 -11.97 10.76 12.18
C VAL A 2 -10.67 10.12 12.65
N ALA A 3 -10.68 8.82 12.90
CA ALA A 3 -9.51 8.09 13.40
C ALA A 3 -8.55 7.69 12.27
N PHE A 4 -9.07 7.49 11.05
CA PHE A 4 -8.31 7.01 9.91
C PHE A 4 -8.79 7.67 8.62
N PHE A 5 -7.84 7.91 7.71
CA PHE A 5 -8.15 8.21 6.31
C PHE A 5 -8.54 6.92 5.58
N SER A 6 -9.31 7.02 4.50
CA SER A 6 -9.69 5.86 3.68
C SER A 6 -8.47 5.20 3.04
N GLN A 7 -7.52 6.00 2.55
CA GLN A 7 -6.26 5.57 1.96
C GLN A 7 -5.26 6.71 1.95
N VAL A 8 -4.00 6.38 1.68
CA VAL A 8 -2.91 7.31 1.42
C VAL A 8 -2.43 7.11 -0.02
N ASP A 9 -2.52 8.16 -0.81
CA ASP A 9 -2.10 8.19 -2.21
C ASP A 9 -0.62 8.61 -2.29
N ILE A 10 0.21 7.75 -2.87
CA ILE A 10 1.65 7.95 -3.05
C ILE A 10 1.93 8.00 -4.54
N ASP A 11 2.42 9.14 -5.01
CA ASP A 11 2.64 9.37 -6.43
C ASP A 11 3.89 10.22 -6.69
N ARG A 12 4.46 10.03 -7.88
CA ARG A 12 5.56 10.86 -8.39
C ARG A 12 5.05 12.22 -8.86
N VAL A 13 3.79 12.30 -9.27
CA VAL A 13 3.17 13.54 -9.78
C VAL A 13 1.96 13.94 -8.95
N LEU A 14 1.69 15.24 -8.89
CA LEU A 14 0.53 15.75 -8.17
C LEU A 14 -0.73 15.58 -9.05
N ARG A 15 -1.56 14.59 -8.73
CA ARG A 15 -2.89 14.37 -9.31
C ARG A 15 -3.87 14.01 -8.21
N LYS A 16 -5.18 14.16 -8.49
CA LYS A 16 -6.23 13.99 -7.47
C LYS A 16 -6.35 12.55 -6.97
N GLU A 17 -6.18 11.59 -7.86
CA GLU A 17 -6.22 10.16 -7.57
C GLU A 17 -5.14 9.44 -8.38
N VAL A 18 -4.48 8.45 -7.78
CA VAL A 18 -3.34 7.74 -8.39
C VAL A 18 -3.69 6.97 -9.67
N ASN A 19 -4.94 6.49 -9.78
CA ASN A 19 -5.42 5.71 -10.92
C ASN A 19 -5.83 6.60 -12.11
N LEU A 20 -5.86 7.93 -11.92
CA LEU A 20 -6.22 8.84 -12.98
C LEU A 20 -5.09 8.91 -14.02
N VAL A 21 -5.45 8.68 -15.28
CA VAL A 21 -4.53 8.83 -16.41
C VAL A 21 -3.98 10.25 -16.41
N CYS A 22 -2.65 10.36 -16.33
CA CYS A 22 -1.95 11.62 -16.35
C CYS A 22 -1.00 11.62 -17.54
N THR A 23 -1.28 12.48 -18.51
CA THR A 23 -0.45 12.65 -19.69
C THR A 23 0.14 14.06 -19.65
N THR A 24 1.45 14.16 -19.82
CA THR A 24 2.09 15.47 -19.93
C THR A 24 1.64 16.16 -21.23
N PRO A 25 1.71 17.49 -21.32
CA PRO A 25 1.44 18.20 -22.59
C PRO A 25 2.31 17.71 -23.76
N SER A 26 3.45 17.09 -23.47
CA SER A 26 4.37 16.48 -24.44
C SER A 26 3.97 15.07 -24.89
N GLY A 27 2.86 14.52 -24.39
CA GLY A 27 2.31 13.22 -24.79
C GLY A 27 2.86 12.03 -24.01
N GLU A 28 3.69 12.23 -22.99
CA GLU A 28 4.19 11.14 -22.16
C GLU A 28 3.11 10.72 -21.14
N CYS A 29 2.76 9.43 -21.13
CA CYS A 29 1.84 8.87 -20.15
C CYS A 29 2.60 8.48 -18.88
N ILE A 30 2.21 9.07 -17.76
CA ILE A 30 2.82 8.80 -16.45
C ILE A 30 2.13 7.59 -15.81
N PRO A 31 2.87 6.55 -15.39
CA PRO A 31 2.31 5.39 -14.71
C PRO A 31 1.51 5.80 -13.46
N PRO A 32 0.43 5.08 -13.12
CA PRO A 32 -0.34 5.36 -11.90
C PRO A 32 0.53 5.20 -10.65
N GLY A 33 0.21 5.98 -9.62
CA GLY A 33 0.80 5.85 -8.29
C GLY A 33 0.25 4.66 -7.50
N GLU A 34 0.58 4.61 -6.22
CA GLU A 34 0.10 3.58 -5.30
C GLU A 34 -0.88 4.18 -4.29
N ALA A 35 -2.07 3.60 -4.17
CA ALA A 35 -3.01 3.92 -3.10
C ALA A 35 -2.93 2.83 -2.03
N LEU A 36 -2.54 3.21 -0.81
CA LEU A 36 -2.40 2.29 0.30
C LEU A 36 -3.51 2.50 1.33
N ASP A 37 -4.27 1.44 1.61
CA ASP A 37 -5.19 1.40 2.73
C ASP A 37 -4.42 1.16 4.05
N MET A 38 -5.14 1.27 5.17
CA MET A 38 -4.54 1.08 6.50
C MET A 38 -3.85 -0.28 6.63
N ASN A 39 -4.45 -1.35 6.10
CA ASN A 39 -3.92 -2.71 6.22
C ASN A 39 -2.64 -2.88 5.40
N ALA A 40 -2.60 -2.36 4.17
CA ALA A 40 -1.43 -2.39 3.30
C ALA A 40 -0.25 -1.61 3.90
N ILE A 41 -0.51 -0.46 4.52
CA ILE A 41 0.53 0.31 5.24
C ILE A 41 1.09 -0.51 6.39
N LEU A 42 0.24 -1.14 7.21
CA LEU A 42 0.68 -1.95 8.34
C LEU A 42 1.49 -3.17 7.88
N MET A 43 1.08 -3.84 6.81
CA MET A 43 1.84 -4.96 6.24
C MET A 43 3.22 -4.52 5.72
N LYS A 44 3.31 -3.36 5.06
CA LYS A 44 4.59 -2.84 4.55
C LYS A 44 5.54 -2.35 5.66
N THR A 45 4.99 -1.76 6.72
CA THR A 45 5.79 -1.11 7.77
C THR A 45 5.98 -1.97 9.02
N GLY A 46 5.22 -3.05 9.18
CA GLY A 46 5.19 -3.80 10.44
C GLY A 46 4.75 -2.95 11.64
N GLY A 47 4.00 -1.86 11.38
CA GLY A 47 3.53 -0.93 12.41
C GLY A 47 4.57 0.08 12.91
N THR A 48 5.80 0.11 12.38
CA THR A 48 6.80 1.12 12.77
C THR A 48 7.80 1.45 11.66
N LEU A 49 8.22 2.72 11.58
CA LEU A 49 9.28 3.17 10.65
C LEU A 49 10.67 3.18 11.30
N LYS A 50 10.81 2.67 12.53
CA LYS A 50 12.10 2.63 13.22
C LYS A 50 13.08 1.78 12.43
N LYS A 51 14.28 2.32 12.20
CA LYS A 51 15.38 1.58 11.59
C LYS A 51 15.75 0.42 12.50
N VAL A 52 15.38 -0.79 12.12
CA VAL A 52 15.85 -1.99 12.80
C VAL A 52 17.27 -2.23 12.30
N ALA A 53 18.25 -2.23 13.21
CA ALA A 53 19.61 -2.63 12.87
C ALA A 53 19.56 -4.12 12.52
N ASN A 54 19.54 -4.43 11.22
CA ASN A 54 19.45 -5.78 10.63
C ASN A 54 18.06 -6.44 10.71
N ALA A 55 17.11 -6.00 9.87
CA ALA A 55 15.88 -6.76 9.63
C ALA A 55 15.93 -7.44 8.25
N SER A 56 16.29 -8.73 8.24
CA SER A 56 15.84 -9.65 7.20
C SER A 56 14.33 -9.80 7.31
N PHE A 57 13.60 -9.13 6.43
CA PHE A 57 12.14 -9.14 6.40
C PHE A 57 11.64 -10.53 5.99
N THR A 58 11.36 -11.40 6.98
CA THR A 58 10.60 -12.63 6.77
C THR A 58 9.13 -12.24 6.88
N ALA A 59 8.50 -11.93 5.74
CA ALA A 59 7.06 -11.86 5.67
C ALA A 59 6.52 -13.26 5.98
N ASN A 60 6.01 -13.46 7.20
CA ASN A 60 5.33 -14.70 7.58
C ASN A 60 4.09 -14.86 6.71
N MET A 61 4.21 -15.69 5.67
CA MET A 61 3.11 -16.24 4.87
C MET A 61 2.29 -17.27 5.68
N ALA A 62 1.87 -16.93 6.90
CA ALA A 62 1.14 -17.85 7.78
C ALA A 62 -0.33 -17.47 8.03
N ASP A 63 -0.73 -16.21 7.84
CA ASP A 63 -2.09 -15.77 8.21
C ASP A 63 -3.15 -15.85 7.09
N GLN A 64 -2.85 -16.53 5.97
CA GLN A 64 -3.83 -16.75 4.88
C GLN A 64 -4.25 -18.21 4.64
N GLN A 65 -3.89 -19.18 5.48
CA GLN A 65 -4.31 -20.58 5.29
C GLN A 65 -5.25 -21.17 6.34
N GLN A 66 -5.87 -20.40 7.25
CA GLN A 66 -6.76 -20.97 8.27
C GLN A 66 -8.20 -20.43 8.33
N ILE A 67 -8.76 -19.92 7.22
CA ILE A 67 -10.20 -19.58 7.16
C ILE A 67 -10.90 -20.11 5.90
N ALA A 68 -10.24 -20.94 5.08
CA ALA A 68 -10.80 -21.43 3.82
C ALA A 68 -10.79 -22.96 3.64
N LEU A 69 -10.59 -23.76 4.69
CA LEU A 69 -10.81 -25.21 4.57
C LEU A 69 -11.37 -25.86 5.84
N GLY A 70 -12.63 -26.29 5.72
CA GLY A 70 -13.43 -27.05 6.69
C GLY A 70 -14.66 -26.23 7.12
N LYS A 71 -15.85 -26.31 6.53
CA LYS A 71 -16.52 -27.37 5.74
C LYS A 71 -16.34 -28.77 6.36
N MET A 72 -16.91 -28.99 7.55
CA MET A 72 -18.02 -29.93 7.80
C MET A 72 -18.51 -29.77 9.23
#